data_AF-A0A178W819-F1
#
_entry.id   AF-A0A178W819-F1
#
_cell.length_a   1.000
_cell.length_b   1.000
_cell.length_c   1.000
_cell.angle_alpha   90.00
_cell.angle_beta   90.00
_cell.angle_gamma   90.00
#
_symmetry.space_group_name_H-M   'P 1'
#
loop_
_entity.id
_entity.type
_entity.pdbx_description
1 polymer ?
#
loop_
_entity_poly.entity_id
_entity_poly.type
_entity_poly.pdbx_seq_one_letter_code
_entity_poly.pdbx_strand_id
1 'polypeptide(L)'
;MEEEDLILSPSPYDLLFQALSLIPIRHYLIALFVLCTIFFYNFVEFHFLGDAILRYFRCRVNLICNPDSPLYHGVVSRCRILHGRYVATPWLASPHIQTCFLNFHGFPPVFTYTRQLFLTSDGGTIALDWLTNSDGKI
;
A
#
# COMPACT_ATOMS: atom_id res chain seq x y z
N MET A 1 -61.07 -31.96 -1.26
CA MET A 1 -59.74 -32.36 -0.79
C MET A 1 -58.67 -31.91 -1.81
N GLU A 2 -58.83 -30.71 -2.37
CA GLU A 2 -57.84 -30.06 -3.26
C GLU A 2 -57.59 -28.61 -2.82
N GLU A 3 -58.43 -28.07 -1.92
CA GLU A 3 -58.41 -26.67 -1.49
C GLU A 3 -57.51 -26.45 -0.25
N GLU A 4 -57.28 -27.48 0.57
CA GLU A 4 -56.37 -27.42 1.73
C GLU A 4 -54.88 -27.48 1.32
N ASP A 5 -54.55 -28.11 0.19
CA ASP A 5 -53.17 -28.20 -0.31
C ASP A 5 -52.66 -26.88 -0.92
N LEU A 6 -53.56 -25.96 -1.30
CA LEU A 6 -53.19 -24.65 -1.83
C LEU A 6 -52.72 -23.68 -0.74
N ILE A 7 -53.25 -23.83 0.48
CA ILE A 7 -52.97 -22.97 1.64
C ILE A 7 -51.64 -23.35 2.31
N LEU A 8 -51.18 -24.59 2.12
CA LEU A 8 -49.92 -25.10 2.68
C LEU A 8 -48.75 -25.06 1.70
N SER A 9 -48.88 -24.35 0.58
CA SER A 9 -47.73 -24.12 -0.31
C SER A 9 -46.74 -23.20 0.42
N PRO A 10 -45.55 -23.70 0.82
CA PRO A 10 -44.57 -22.87 1.49
C PRO A 10 -44.24 -21.68 0.58
N SER A 11 -44.12 -20.49 1.17
CA SER A 11 -43.79 -19.30 0.41
C SER A 11 -42.49 -19.57 -0.38
N PRO A 12 -42.38 -19.13 -1.64
CA PRO A 12 -41.16 -19.31 -2.42
C PRO A 12 -39.90 -18.82 -1.68
N TYR A 13 -40.06 -17.82 -0.80
CA TYR A 13 -39.00 -17.32 0.07
C TYR A 13 -38.60 -18.30 1.18
N ASP A 14 -39.55 -19.02 1.77
CA ASP A 14 -39.29 -20.04 2.80
C ASP A 14 -38.50 -21.21 2.20
N LEU A 15 -38.87 -21.62 0.99
CA LEU A 15 -38.14 -22.64 0.24
C LEU A 15 -36.69 -22.21 -0.04
N LEU A 16 -36.50 -20.93 -0.40
CA LEU A 16 -35.19 -20.36 -0.67
C LEU A 16 -34.33 -20.28 0.59
N PHE A 17 -34.93 -19.91 1.73
CA PHE A 17 -34.26 -19.83 3.02
C PHE A 17 -33.86 -21.21 3.53
N GLN A 18 -34.71 -22.21 3.34
CA GLN A 18 -34.40 -23.61 3.64
C GLN A 18 -33.27 -24.14 2.75
N ALA A 19 -33.28 -23.81 1.45
CA ALA A 19 -32.20 -24.17 0.55
C ALA A 19 -30.87 -23.51 0.96
N LEU A 20 -30.89 -22.25 1.37
CA LEU A 20 -29.72 -21.52 1.87
C LEU A 20 -29.20 -22.10 3.20
N SER A 21 -30.08 -22.49 4.13
CA SER A 21 -29.66 -23.03 5.43
C SER A 21 -28.99 -24.41 5.33
N LEU A 22 -29.27 -25.17 4.27
CA LEU A 22 -28.61 -26.44 3.96
C LEU A 22 -27.16 -26.27 3.49
N ILE A 23 -26.77 -25.07 3.03
CA ILE A 23 -25.40 -24.81 2.59
C ILE A 23 -24.48 -24.75 3.82
N PRO A 24 -23.34 -25.47 3.82
CA PRO A 24 -22.40 -25.42 4.93
C PRO A 24 -21.87 -24.00 5.18
N ILE A 25 -21.75 -23.61 6.46
CA ILE A 25 -21.23 -22.30 6.90
C ILE A 25 -19.89 -21.94 6.24
N ARG A 26 -19.06 -22.94 5.94
CA ARG A 26 -17.77 -22.75 5.26
C ARG A 26 -17.90 -22.00 3.93
N HIS A 27 -18.95 -22.24 3.16
CA HIS A 27 -19.14 -21.57 1.86
C HIS A 27 -19.47 -20.09 2.03
N TYR A 28 -20.29 -19.75 3.03
CA TYR A 28 -20.56 -18.36 3.39
C TYR A 28 -19.30 -17.64 3.87
N LEU A 29 -18.46 -18.30 4.68
CA LEU A 29 -17.19 -17.73 5.12
C LEU A 29 -16.24 -17.49 3.95
N ILE A 30 -16.16 -18.41 2.98
CA ILE A 30 -15.35 -18.22 1.77
C ILE A 30 -15.91 -17.08 0.92
N ALA A 31 -17.22 -17.04 0.68
CA ALA A 31 -17.85 -15.97 -0.09
C ALA A 31 -17.61 -14.60 0.56
N LEU A 32 -17.81 -14.50 1.87
CA LEU A 32 -17.51 -13.30 2.65
C LEU A 32 -16.03 -12.92 2.52
N PHE A 33 -15.11 -13.88 2.64
CA PHE A 33 -13.69 -13.63 2.49
C PHE A 33 -13.33 -13.08 1.10
N VAL A 34 -13.91 -13.63 0.04
CA VAL A 34 -13.72 -13.15 -1.34
C VAL A 34 -14.26 -11.72 -1.48
N LEU A 35 -15.47 -11.46 -1.01
CA LEU A 35 -16.08 -10.13 -1.05
C LEU A 35 -15.26 -9.10 -0.27
N CYS A 36 -14.79 -9.46 0.93
CA CYS A 36 -13.89 -8.63 1.73
C CYS A 36 -12.59 -8.36 0.97
N THR A 37 -11.98 -9.39 0.36
CA THR A 37 -10.75 -9.23 -0.40
C THR A 37 -10.94 -8.26 -1.57
N ILE A 38 -12.04 -8.39 -2.32
CA ILE A 38 -12.38 -7.49 -3.43
C ILE A 38 -12.61 -6.06 -2.89
N PHE A 39 -13.34 -5.91 -1.79
CA PHE A 39 -13.58 -4.62 -1.18
C PHE A 39 -12.27 -3.95 -0.73
N PHE A 40 -11.43 -4.64 0.04
CA PHE A 40 -10.16 -4.08 0.50
C PHE A 40 -9.19 -3.79 -0.66
N TYR A 41 -9.17 -4.64 -1.69
CA TYR A 41 -8.34 -4.41 -2.87
C TYR A 41 -8.75 -3.14 -3.63
N ASN A 42 -10.05 -2.89 -3.80
CA ASN A 42 -10.52 -1.73 -4.59
C ASN A 42 -10.70 -0.45 -3.75
N PHE A 43 -11.20 -0.57 -2.52
CA PHE A 43 -11.51 0.58 -1.68
C PHE A 43 -10.29 1.08 -0.89
N VAL A 44 -9.50 0.17 -0.33
CA VAL A 44 -8.29 0.52 0.43
C VAL A 44 -7.05 0.45 -0.46
N GLU A 45 -7.20 0.08 -1.74
CA GLU A 45 -6.08 -0.16 -2.65
C GLU A 45 -5.06 -1.12 -2.02
N PHE A 46 -5.52 -2.17 -1.33
CA PHE A 46 -4.67 -3.10 -0.60
C PHE A 46 -4.18 -4.24 -1.49
N HIS A 47 -3.01 -4.06 -2.09
CA HIS A 47 -2.41 -4.95 -3.08
C HIS A 47 -1.56 -6.07 -2.48
N PHE A 48 -1.62 -6.29 -1.16
CA PHE A 48 -0.73 -7.22 -0.44
C PHE A 48 -0.72 -8.63 -1.04
N LEU A 49 -1.88 -9.15 -1.42
CA LEU A 49 -1.98 -10.50 -1.98
C LEU A 49 -1.28 -10.58 -3.34
N GLY A 50 -1.46 -9.58 -4.20
CA GLY A 50 -0.76 -9.47 -5.47
C GLY A 50 0.74 -9.31 -5.26
N ASP A 51 1.15 -8.43 -4.34
CA ASP A 51 2.56 -8.13 -4.09
C ASP A 51 3.31 -9.28 -3.42
N ALA A 52 2.65 -10.04 -2.55
CA ALA A 52 3.20 -11.22 -1.88
C ALA A 52 3.36 -12.40 -2.85
N ILE A 53 2.35 -12.66 -3.69
CA ILE A 53 2.36 -13.76 -4.65
C ILE A 53 3.33 -13.46 -5.81
N LEU A 54 3.31 -12.24 -6.35
CA LEU A 54 4.11 -11.84 -7.53
C LEU A 54 5.49 -11.30 -7.16
N ARG A 55 5.88 -11.31 -5.87
CA ARG A 55 7.15 -10.78 -5.35
C ARG A 55 7.39 -9.31 -5.72
N TYR A 56 6.36 -8.50 -5.95
CA TYR A 56 6.52 -7.05 -6.20
C TYR A 56 7.16 -6.32 -5.02
N PHE A 57 7.11 -6.89 -3.81
CA PHE A 57 7.92 -6.40 -2.70
C PHE A 57 9.43 -6.42 -2.96
N ARG A 58 9.96 -7.02 -4.04
CA ARG A 58 11.40 -7.05 -4.35
C ARG A 58 11.69 -6.45 -5.72
N CYS A 59 11.50 -5.14 -5.85
CA CYS A 59 11.79 -4.41 -7.08
C CYS A 59 13.28 -4.04 -7.21
N ARG A 60 13.80 -4.04 -8.44
CA ARG A 60 15.09 -3.39 -8.72
C ARG A 60 14.87 -1.88 -8.71
N VAL A 61 15.75 -1.15 -8.03
CA VAL A 61 15.76 0.31 -8.08
C VAL A 61 16.12 0.73 -9.50
N ASN A 62 15.23 1.46 -10.17
CA ASN A 62 15.53 2.09 -11.45
C ASN A 62 15.91 3.55 -11.19
N LEU A 63 17.18 3.90 -11.42
CA LEU A 63 17.68 5.25 -11.24
C LEU A 63 17.63 5.98 -12.58
N ILE A 64 16.86 7.07 -12.63
CA ILE A 64 16.90 8.00 -13.76
C ILE A 64 17.97 9.04 -13.43
N CYS A 65 19.14 8.89 -14.03
CA CYS A 65 20.29 9.73 -13.77
C CYS A 65 21.18 9.81 -15.01
N ASN A 66 21.95 10.89 -15.13
CA ASN A 66 23.03 10.95 -16.09
C ASN A 66 24.22 10.12 -15.57
N PRO A 67 24.58 8.98 -16.21
CA PRO A 67 25.64 8.11 -15.72
C PRO A 67 27.03 8.76 -15.76
N ASP A 68 27.24 9.76 -16.62
CA ASP A 68 28.52 10.48 -16.75
C ASP A 68 28.68 11.62 -15.72
N SER A 69 27.66 11.86 -14.90
CA SER A 69 27.72 12.92 -13.90
C SER A 69 28.67 12.54 -12.75
N PRO A 70 29.60 13.43 -12.35
CA PRO A 70 30.43 13.22 -11.17
C PRO A 70 29.60 13.00 -9.89
N LEU A 71 28.41 13.61 -9.82
CA LEU A 71 27.47 13.45 -8.71
C LEU A 71 26.94 12.01 -8.64
N TYR A 72 26.60 11.42 -9.80
CA TYR A 72 26.13 10.04 -9.85
C TYR A 72 27.19 9.07 -9.31
N HIS A 73 28.43 9.20 -9.77
CA HIS A 73 29.54 8.37 -9.26
C HIS A 73 29.78 8.57 -7.77
N GLY A 74 29.71 9.81 -7.28
CA GLY A 74 29.88 10.12 -5.86
C GLY A 74 28.79 9.51 -4.96
N VAL A 75 27.54 9.53 -5.41
CA VAL A 75 26.39 9.01 -4.65
C VAL A 75 26.31 7.50 -4.72
N VAL A 76 26.41 6.91 -5.93
CA VAL A 76 26.29 5.47 -6.11
C VAL A 76 27.42 4.74 -5.40
N SER A 77 28.68 5.16 -5.57
CA SER A 77 29.83 4.48 -4.93
C SER A 77 29.73 4.39 -3.40
N ARG A 78 29.05 5.35 -2.75
CA ARG A 78 28.93 5.41 -1.28
C ARG A 78 27.62 4.82 -0.76
N CYS A 79 26.59 4.72 -1.58
CA CYS A 79 25.27 4.27 -1.14
C CYS A 79 25.03 2.78 -1.45
N ARG A 80 25.28 1.91 -0.47
CA ARG A 80 25.01 0.46 -0.58
C ARG A 80 23.54 0.14 -0.87
N ILE A 81 22.61 0.97 -0.41
CA ILE A 81 21.17 0.76 -0.61
C ILE A 81 20.80 0.83 -2.10
N LEU A 82 21.45 1.69 -2.88
CA LEU A 82 21.19 1.85 -4.31
C LEU A 82 21.60 0.62 -5.14
N HIS A 83 22.52 -0.21 -4.62
CA HIS A 83 22.95 -1.45 -5.27
C HIS A 83 22.06 -2.65 -4.94
N GLY A 84 21.20 -2.51 -3.93
CA GLY A 84 20.31 -3.56 -3.46
C GLY A 84 19.02 -3.67 -4.26
N ARG A 85 18.24 -4.71 -3.96
CA ARG A 85 16.82 -4.71 -4.31
C ARG A 85 16.08 -3.87 -3.28
N TYR A 86 15.24 -2.97 -3.75
CA TYR A 86 14.34 -2.26 -2.86
C TYR A 86 13.30 -3.24 -2.37
N VAL A 87 13.19 -3.36 -1.05
CA VAL A 87 12.14 -4.15 -0.42
C VAL A 87 11.10 -3.20 0.13
N ALA A 88 9.99 -3.06 -0.58
CA ALA A 88 8.86 -2.29 -0.07
C ALA A 88 8.37 -2.96 1.22
N THR A 89 8.12 -2.17 2.26
CA THR A 89 7.60 -2.70 3.51
C THR A 89 6.18 -3.23 3.29
N PRO A 90 5.76 -4.31 3.97
CA PRO A 90 4.44 -4.91 3.74
C PRO A 90 3.25 -3.97 3.91
N TRP A 91 3.37 -2.92 4.74
CA TRP A 91 2.34 -1.90 4.94
C TRP A 91 2.29 -0.84 3.84
N LEU A 92 3.27 -0.78 2.94
CA LEU A 92 3.21 -0.01 1.68
C LEU A 92 2.28 -0.64 0.64
N ALA A 93 1.69 -1.81 0.93
CA ALA A 93 0.71 -2.46 0.06
C ALA A 93 -0.58 -1.63 -0.13
N SER A 94 -0.76 -0.55 0.63
CA SER A 94 -1.81 0.44 0.43
C SER A 94 -1.28 1.85 0.76
N PRO A 95 -1.48 2.84 -0.12
CA PRO A 95 -1.08 4.23 0.16
C PRO A 95 -1.82 4.83 1.36
N HIS A 96 -3.08 4.41 1.57
CA HIS A 96 -3.89 4.84 2.70
C HIS A 96 -3.35 4.31 4.03
N ILE A 97 -3.00 3.02 4.07
CA ILE A 97 -2.40 2.41 5.26
C ILE A 97 -1.04 3.03 5.55
N GLN A 98 -0.22 3.29 4.52
CA GLN A 98 1.05 3.98 4.68
C GLN A 98 0.88 5.36 5.33
N THR A 99 -0.08 6.15 4.84
CA THR A 99 -0.34 7.49 5.36
C THR A 99 -0.86 7.45 6.79
N CYS A 100 -1.79 6.54 7.07
CA CYS A 100 -2.35 6.30 8.39
C CYS A 100 -1.25 5.89 9.39
N PHE A 101 -0.37 4.97 9.00
CA PHE A 101 0.77 4.55 9.82
C PHE A 101 1.73 5.71 10.10
N LEU A 102 2.08 6.52 9.10
CA LEU A 102 2.94 7.69 9.30
C LEU A 102 2.29 8.72 10.22
N ASN A 103 0.96 8.87 10.16
CA ASN A 103 0.25 9.78 11.03
C ASN A 103 0.25 9.32 12.50
N PHE A 104 -0.01 8.04 12.75
CA PHE A 104 -0.13 7.50 14.11
C PHE A 104 1.20 7.06 14.75
N HIS A 105 2.13 6.57 13.94
CA HIS A 105 3.40 5.95 14.38
C HIS A 105 4.64 6.56 13.72
N GLY A 106 4.50 7.60 12.90
CA GLY A 106 5.59 8.06 12.03
C GLY A 106 6.78 8.66 12.76
N PHE A 107 6.66 9.02 14.06
CA PHE A 107 7.69 9.64 14.90
C PHE A 107 8.78 10.32 14.08
N PRO A 108 8.41 11.37 13.30
CA PRO A 108 9.31 11.88 12.30
C PRO A 108 10.57 12.38 13.00
N PRO A 109 11.76 11.94 12.58
CA PRO A 109 13.00 12.42 13.17
C PRO A 109 13.07 13.94 13.06
N VAL A 110 13.32 14.60 14.19
CA VAL A 110 13.48 16.05 14.23
C VAL A 110 14.84 16.38 13.65
N PHE A 111 14.85 16.80 12.40
CA PHE A 111 16.05 17.20 11.69
C PHE A 111 16.12 18.72 11.55
N THR A 112 17.30 19.29 11.79
CA THR A 112 17.58 20.70 11.52
C THR A 112 18.18 20.81 10.12
N TYR A 113 17.50 21.57 9.26
CA TYR A 113 17.96 21.85 7.90
C TYR A 113 18.49 23.28 7.81
N THR A 114 19.63 23.46 7.17
CA THR A 114 20.15 24.77 6.79
C THR A 114 19.77 25.07 5.35
N ARG A 115 18.91 26.07 5.14
CA ARG A 115 18.46 26.49 3.81
C ARG A 115 19.43 27.47 3.18
N GLN A 116 19.80 27.21 1.93
CA GLN A 116 20.52 28.15 1.06
C GLN A 116 19.65 28.49 -0.15
N LEU A 117 19.50 29.78 -0.43
CA LEU A 117 18.73 30.28 -1.58
C LEU A 117 19.70 30.76 -2.66
N PHE A 118 19.58 30.21 -3.86
CA PHE A 118 20.31 30.62 -5.05
C PHE A 118 19.36 31.34 -5.99
N LEU A 119 19.73 32.54 -6.41
CA LEU A 119 19.00 33.26 -7.45
C LEU A 119 19.57 32.85 -8.81
N THR A 120 18.71 32.45 -9.74
CA THR A 120 19.11 32.13 -11.11
C THR A 120 19.07 33.37 -11.99
N SER A 121 19.83 33.37 -13.09
CA SER A 121 19.96 34.53 -13.98
C SER A 121 18.67 34.92 -14.71
N ASP A 122 17.70 34.02 -14.76
CA ASP A 122 16.34 34.22 -15.27
C ASP A 122 15.36 34.77 -14.21
N GLY A 123 15.84 35.09 -13.00
CA GLY A 123 15.03 35.59 -11.90
C GLY A 123 14.34 34.49 -11.07
N GLY A 124 14.60 33.21 -11.39
CA GLY A 124 14.17 32.09 -10.56
C GLY A 124 14.91 32.02 -9.22
N THR A 125 14.38 31.21 -8.30
CA THR A 125 14.99 30.96 -6.98
C THR A 125 15.05 29.46 -6.72
N ILE A 126 16.24 28.94 -6.46
CA ILE A 126 16.50 27.55 -6.08
C ILE A 126 16.80 27.51 -4.59
N ALA A 127 16.01 26.75 -3.81
CA ALA A 127 16.29 26.48 -2.42
C ALA A 127 17.00 25.13 -2.27
N LEU A 128 18.13 25.12 -1.56
CA LEU A 128 18.84 23.91 -1.19
C LEU A 128 18.81 23.74 0.33
N ASP A 129 18.24 22.64 0.80
CA ASP A 129 18.13 22.34 2.23
C ASP A 129 19.18 21.30 2.63
N TRP A 130 20.17 21.75 3.39
CA TRP A 130 21.25 20.89 3.89
C TRP A 130 20.84 20.27 5.21
N LEU A 131 20.80 18.94 5.27
CA LEU A 131 20.73 18.23 6.54
C LEU A 131 22.08 18.39 7.25
N THR A 132 22.16 19.31 8.22
CA THR A 132 23.38 19.47 9.02
C THR A 132 23.47 18.34 10.03
N ASN A 133 24.64 17.70 10.11
CA ASN A 133 24.89 16.60 11.03
C ASN A 133 25.01 17.16 12.46
N SER A 134 23.88 17.54 13.07
CA SER A 134 23.83 17.91 14.48
C SER A 134 23.66 16.62 15.29
N ASP A 135 24.78 16.03 15.71
CA ASP A 135 25.01 15.05 16.80
C ASP A 135 23.78 14.39 17.46
N GLY A 136 22.91 13.78 16.66
CA GLY A 136 21.87 12.87 17.12
C GLY A 136 22.38 11.45 16.98
N LYS A 137 22.89 10.88 18.08
CA LYS A 137 23.14 9.43 18.16
C LYS A 137 21.89 8.68 17.67
N ILE A 138 22.08 7.84 16.65
CA ILE A 138 21.15 6.77 16.28
C ILE A 138 21.14 5.75 17.41
#